data_AF-C3NJR4-F1
#
_entry.id   AF-C3NJR4-F1
#
_cell.length_a   1.000
_cell.length_b   1.000
_cell.length_c   1.000
_cell.angle_alpha   90.00
_cell.angle_beta   90.00
_cell.angle_gamma   90.00
#
_symmetry.space_group_name_H-M   'P 1'
#
loop_
_entity.id
_entity.type
_entity.pdbx_description
1 polymer ?
#
loop_
_entity_poly.entity_id
_entity_poly.type
_entity_poly.pdbx_seq_one_letter_code
_entity_poly.pdbx_strand_id
1 'polypeptide(L)' 'MTIKRSKYYTIRRTFICNSGYGIFECEDETKCALIACTYTRDETT' A
#
# COMPACT_ATOMS: atom_id res chain seq x y z
N MET A 1 -23.48 12.10 11.12
CA MET A 1 -22.08 12.01 11.56
C MET A 1 -21.33 11.12 10.57
N THR A 2 -20.48 11.70 9.73
CA THR A 2 -19.65 10.92 8.80
C THR A 2 -18.56 10.25 9.62
N ILE A 3 -18.70 8.96 9.89
CA ILE A 3 -17.68 8.16 10.56
C ILE A 3 -16.44 8.23 9.66
N LYS A 4 -15.45 9.07 10.00
CA LYS A 4 -14.14 9.04 9.35
C LYS A 4 -13.53 7.69 9.68
N ARG A 5 -13.71 6.69 8.81
CA ARG A 5 -12.90 5.47 8.85
C ARG A 5 -11.44 5.91 8.86
N SER A 6 -10.68 5.50 9.88
CA SER A 6 -9.26 5.80 10.00
C SER A 6 -8.52 5.06 8.90
N LYS A 7 -8.40 5.68 7.73
CA LYS A 7 -7.60 5.15 6.64
C LYS A 7 -6.13 5.20 7.04
N TYR A 8 -5.40 4.12 6.80
CA TYR A 8 -3.96 4.06 7.00
C TYR A 8 -3.27 3.58 5.74
N TYR A 9 -2.00 3.97 5.59
CA TYR A 9 -1.19 3.62 4.44
C TYR A 9 -0.15 2.57 4.83
N THR A 10 0.04 1.56 3.99
CA THR A 10 1.03 0.51 4.20
C THR A 10 1.72 0.16 2.89
N ILE A 11 2.97 -0.29 2.97
CA ILE A 11 3.74 -0.75 1.81
C ILE A 11 3.74 -2.27 1.85
N ARG A 12 3.35 -2.92 0.76
CA ARG A 12 3.31 -4.39 0.64
C ARG A 12 3.90 -4.85 -0.68
N ARG A 13 4.44 -6.07 -0.70
CA ARG A 13 4.83 -6.73 -1.95
C ARG A 13 3.59 -7.00 -2.81
N THR A 14 3.70 -6.76 -4.10
CA THR A 14 2.63 -6.98 -5.08
C THR A 14 3.21 -7.28 -6.45
N PHE A 15 2.56 -8.20 -7.18
CA PHE A 15 2.91 -8.52 -8.57
C PHE A 15 2.32 -7.51 -9.57
N ILE A 16 1.50 -6.57 -9.12
CA ILE A 16 0.89 -5.53 -9.96
C ILE A 16 1.93 -4.48 -10.38
N CYS A 17 2.92 -4.23 -9.52
CA CYS A 17 3.94 -3.22 -9.74
C CYS A 17 5.23 -3.89 -10.22
N ASN A 18 5.90 -3.29 -11.23
CA ASN A 18 7.17 -3.82 -11.76
C ASN A 18 8.30 -3.82 -10.71
N SER A 19 8.23 -2.92 -9.73
CA SER A 19 9.13 -2.87 -8.57
C SER A 19 8.93 -4.03 -7.58
N GLY A 20 7.83 -4.78 -7.69
CA GLY A 20 7.42 -5.77 -6.72
C GLY A 20 6.78 -5.19 -5.45
N TYR A 21 6.63 -3.87 -5.33
CA TYR A 21 6.05 -3.20 -4.16
C TYR A 21 5.03 -2.12 -4.51
N GLY A 22 4.01 -2.00 -3.68
CA GLY A 22 2.94 -1.01 -3.81
C GLY A 22 2.57 -0.38 -2.49
N ILE A 23 2.10 0.86 -2.55
CA ILE A 23 1.46 1.57 -1.45
C ILE A 23 -0.02 1.24 -1.49
N PHE A 24 -0.55 0.78 -0.36
CA PHE A 24 -1.95 0.43 -0.19
C PHE A 24 -2.61 1.38 0.80
N GLU A 25 -3.77 1.91 0.43
CA GLU A 25 -4.68 2.58 1.35
C GLU A 25 -5.63 1.54 1.93
N CYS A 26 -5.64 1.39 3.25
CA CYS A 26 -6.51 0.45 3.94
C CYS A 26 -7.55 1.21 4.77
N GLU A 27 -8.83 0.86 4.61
CA GLU A 27 -9.90 1.33 5.49
C GLU A 27 -9.94 0.51 6.80
N ASP A 28 -9.54 -0.76 6.72
CA ASP A 28 -9.47 -1.76 7.78
C ASP A 28 -8.42 -2.84 7.36
N GLU A 29 -8.06 -3.77 8.24
CA GLU A 29 -7.02 -4.80 7.95
C GLU A 29 -7.30 -5.70 6.74
N THR A 30 -8.58 -5.84 6.38
CA THR A 30 -9.05 -6.71 5.28
C THR A 30 -9.37 -5.94 4.00
N LYS A 31 -9.48 -4.60 4.06
CA LYS A 31 -9.91 -3.76 2.94
C LYS A 31 -8.82 -2.78 2.58
N CYS A 32 -7.92 -3.24 1.73
CA CYS A 32 -6.80 -2.46 1.21
C CYS A 32 -6.89 -2.34 -0.31
N ALA A 33 -6.71 -1.13 -0.83
CA ALA A 33 -6.64 -0.85 -2.26
C ALA A 33 -5.24 -0.36 -2.63
N LEU A 34 -4.69 -0.85 -3.74
CA LEU A 34 -3.44 -0.35 -4.30
C LEU A 34 -3.67 1.08 -4.82
N ILE A 35 -2.92 2.04 -4.30
CA ILE A 35 -3.02 3.45 -4.71
C ILE A 35 -1.83 3.90 -5.56
N ALA A 36 -0.65 3.31 -5.36
CA ALA A 36 0.55 3.65 -6.11
C ALA A 36 1.57 2.51 -6.09
N CYS A 37 2.37 2.41 -7.14
CA CYS A 37 3.57 1.59 -7.13
C CYS A 37 4.74 2.35 -6.49
N THR A 38 5.56 1.65 -5.72
CA THR A 38 6.74 2.24 -5.08
C THR A 38 7.93 1.30 -5.21
N TYR A 39 9.14 1.85 -5.14
CA TYR A 39 10.36 1.08 -4.99
C TYR A 39 10.75 1.12 -3.51
N THR A 40 11.00 -0.03 -2.90
CA THR A 40 11.69 -0.06 -1.61
C THR A 40 13.18 0.07 -1.91
N ARG A 41 13.88 1.01 -1.26
CA ARG A 41 15.33 1.20 -1.40
C ARG A 41 16.11 0.07 -0.70
N ASP A 42 15.81 -1.17 -1.05
CA ASP A 42 16.52 -2.36 -0.58
C ASP A 42 17.27 -3.05 -1.74
N GLU A 43 17.53 -2.32 -2.82
CA GLU A 43 18.51 -2.71 -3.85
C GLU A 43 19.69 -1.73 -3.80
N THR A 44 20.53 -1.89 -2.78
CA THR A 44 21.89 -1.36 -2.80
C THR A 44 22.83 -2.42 -2.23
N THR A 45 22.97 -3.55 -2.92
CA THR A 45 24.21 -4.33 -3.01
C THR A 45 24.16 -5.20 -4.27
#